data_AF-A0A1D9PKT2-F1
#
_entry.id   AF-A0A1D9PKT2-F1
#
_cell.length_a   1.000
_cell.length_b   1.000
_cell.length_c   1.000
_cell.angle_alpha   90.00
_cell.angle_beta   90.00
_cell.angle_gamma   90.00
#
_symmetry.space_group_name_H-M   'P 1'
#
loop_
_entity.id
_entity.type
_entity.pdbx_description
1 polymer ?
#
loop_
_entity_poly.entity_id
_entity_poly.type
_entity_poly.pdbx_seq_one_letter_code
_entity_poly.pdbx_strand_id
1 'polypeptide(L)'
;MAKYTIVDKDTCIACGACGAAAPDIYDYDDEGIAFVTLDENKGVVEVPEVLEEDMIDAFEGCPTDSIKVADEPFEGDPLKYE
;
A
#
# COMPACT_ATOMS: atom_id res chain seq x y z
N MET A 1 16.14 5.16 0.80
CA MET A 1 16.32 3.76 1.25
C MET A 1 15.19 2.99 0.61
N ALA A 2 15.40 1.78 0.11
CA ALA A 2 14.34 1.04 -0.59
C ALA A 2 13.08 0.97 0.28
N LYS A 3 11.94 1.40 -0.25
CA LYS A 3 10.65 1.32 0.42
C LYS A 3 9.78 0.28 -0.26
N TYR A 4 9.02 -0.44 0.54
CA TYR A 4 8.03 -1.42 0.08
C TYR A 4 6.70 -1.06 0.70
N THR A 5 5.61 -1.35 -0.02
CA THR A 5 4.25 -1.13 0.46
C THR A 5 3.35 -2.31 0.14
N ILE A 6 2.38 -2.57 1.00
CA ILE A 6 1.34 -3.61 0.85
C ILE A 6 0.05 -3.13 1.54
N VAL A 7 -1.10 -3.56 1.04
CA VAL A 7 -2.39 -3.37 1.72
C VAL A 7 -2.77 -4.62 2.49
N ASP A 8 -3.04 -4.45 3.78
CA ASP A 8 -3.81 -5.40 4.57
C ASP A 8 -5.29 -5.36 4.13
N LYS A 9 -5.68 -6.36 3.34
CA LYS A 9 -7.05 -6.47 2.81
C LYS A 9 -8.07 -6.81 3.88
N ASP A 10 -7.67 -7.40 5.02
CA ASP A 10 -8.60 -7.80 6.08
C ASP A 10 -9.10 -6.60 6.89
N THR A 11 -8.27 -5.55 7.02
CA THR A 11 -8.61 -4.31 7.73
C THR A 11 -9.06 -3.18 6.81
N CYS A 12 -8.90 -3.35 5.48
CA CYS A 12 -9.32 -2.36 4.51
C CYS A 12 -10.84 -2.20 4.48
N ILE A 13 -11.31 -0.96 4.64
CA ILE A 13 -12.75 -0.62 4.65
C ILE A 13 -13.23 0.08 3.37
N ALA A 14 -12.51 -0.05 2.25
CA ALA A 14 -12.85 0.56 0.97
C ALA A 14 -13.08 2.10 1.04
N CYS A 15 -12.27 2.82 1.82
CA CYS A 15 -12.47 4.26 2.06
C CYS A 15 -12.10 5.17 0.88
N GLY A 16 -11.30 4.70 -0.09
CA GLY A 16 -10.92 5.46 -1.28
C GLY A 16 -9.77 6.47 -1.11
N ALA A 17 -9.19 6.62 0.09
CA ALA A 17 -8.17 7.65 0.33
C ALA A 17 -6.84 7.35 -0.39
N CYS A 18 -6.41 6.09 -0.41
CA CYS A 18 -5.11 5.68 -0.94
C CYS A 18 -4.93 5.91 -2.43
N GLY A 19 -5.89 5.50 -3.27
CA GLY A 19 -5.86 5.73 -4.71
C GLY A 19 -6.09 7.19 -5.10
N ALA A 20 -6.64 8.02 -4.20
CA ALA A 20 -6.70 9.47 -4.40
C ALA A 20 -5.35 10.15 -4.11
N ALA A 21 -4.62 9.67 -3.10
CA ALA A 21 -3.30 10.19 -2.72
C ALA A 21 -2.18 9.67 -3.63
N ALA A 22 -2.22 8.40 -4.00
CA ALA A 22 -1.18 7.71 -4.77
C ALA A 22 -1.78 6.76 -5.83
N PRO A 23 -2.42 7.32 -6.87
CA PRO A 23 -3.08 6.53 -7.93
C PRO A 23 -2.12 5.65 -8.74
N ASP A 24 -0.83 5.98 -8.78
CA ASP A 24 0.19 5.19 -9.46
C ASP A 24 0.69 3.99 -8.62
N ILE A 25 0.23 3.86 -7.36
CA ILE A 25 0.58 2.76 -6.45
C ILE A 25 -0.63 1.91 -6.08
N TYR A 26 -1.75 2.53 -5.71
CA TYR A 26 -2.91 1.82 -5.16
C TYR A 26 -4.11 1.94 -6.08
N ASP A 27 -4.77 0.80 -6.32
CA ASP A 27 -6.05 0.72 -7.02
C ASP A 27 -6.99 -0.20 -6.23
N TYR A 28 -8.20 -0.42 -6.74
CA TYR A 28 -9.26 -1.14 -6.06
C TYR A 28 -9.72 -2.34 -6.90
N ASP A 29 -9.98 -3.46 -6.25
CA ASP A 29 -10.64 -4.59 -6.90
C ASP A 29 -12.16 -4.37 -7.04
N ASP A 30 -12.87 -5.35 -7.60
CA ASP A 30 -14.31 -5.27 -7.87
C ASP A 30 -15.16 -5.06 -6.59
N GLU A 31 -14.61 -5.35 -5.41
CA GLU A 31 -15.26 -5.16 -4.11
C GLU A 31 -14.91 -3.80 -3.47
N GLY A 32 -14.05 -3.00 -4.12
CA GLY A 32 -13.56 -1.73 -3.61
C GLY A 32 -12.41 -1.88 -2.61
N ILE A 33 -11.87 -3.08 -2.43
CA ILE A 33 -10.73 -3.32 -1.54
C ILE A 33 -9.45 -2.88 -2.24
N ALA A 34 -8.67 -2.07 -1.54
CA ALA A 34 -7.43 -1.53 -2.09
C ALA A 34 -6.37 -2.62 -2.25
N PHE A 35 -5.50 -2.48 -3.24
CA PHE A 35 -4.34 -3.33 -3.47
C PHE A 35 -3.20 -2.54 -4.12
N VAL A 36 -1.96 -2.97 -3.91
CA VAL A 36 -0.78 -2.36 -4.57
C VAL A 36 -0.65 -2.90 -5.99
N THR A 37 -0.66 -2.01 -6.98
CA THR A 37 -0.59 -2.35 -8.41
C THR A 37 0.82 -2.74 -8.86
N LEU A 38 1.86 -2.23 -8.18
CA LEU A 38 3.27 -2.43 -8.53
C LEU A 38 3.67 -3.92 -8.55
N ASP A 39 3.04 -4.74 -7.71
CA ASP A 39 3.40 -6.14 -7.53
C ASP A 39 2.23 -7.08 -7.17
N GLU A 40 1.00 -6.66 -7.49
CA GLU A 40 -0.22 -7.39 -7.14
C GLU A 40 -0.35 -7.62 -5.62
N ASN A 41 -0.03 -6.60 -4.84
CA ASN A 41 -0.13 -6.59 -3.37
C ASN A 41 0.74 -7.64 -2.67
N LYS A 42 1.93 -7.90 -3.22
CA LYS A 42 2.91 -8.81 -2.63
C LYS A 42 3.94 -8.07 -1.77
N GLY A 43 4.09 -6.75 -1.93
CA GLY A 43 5.07 -5.94 -1.20
C GLY A 43 6.51 -6.42 -1.40
N VAL A 44 6.86 -6.79 -2.63
CA VAL A 44 8.19 -7.29 -3.04
C VAL A 44 8.88 -6.39 -4.06
N VAL A 45 8.17 -5.45 -4.68
CA VAL A 45 8.76 -4.45 -5.58
C VAL A 45 9.06 -3.19 -4.80
N GLU A 46 10.28 -2.68 -4.97
CA GLU A 46 10.68 -1.39 -4.42
C GLU A 46 9.84 -0.27 -5.04
N VAL A 47 9.30 0.60 -4.19
CA VAL A 47 8.55 1.78 -4.60
C VAL A 47 9.52 2.77 -5.26
N PRO A 48 9.24 3.23 -6.50
CA PRO A 48 10.09 4.22 -7.16
C PRO A 48 10.25 5.48 -6.31
N GLU A 49 11.46 6.03 -6.22
CA GLU A 49 11.76 7.23 -5.41
C GLU A 49 10.82 8.42 -5.72
N VAL A 50 10.37 8.56 -6.97
CA VAL A 50 9.43 9.62 -7.40
C VAL A 50 8.02 9.46 -6.83
N LEU A 51 7.66 8.26 -6.36
CA LEU A 51 6.36 7.93 -5.77
C LEU A 51 6.42 7.79 -4.25
N GLU A 52 7.58 7.98 -3.61
CA GLU A 52 7.72 7.82 -2.16
C GLU A 52 6.88 8.83 -1.38
N GLU A 53 6.80 10.09 -1.82
CA GLU A 53 5.97 11.11 -1.16
C GLU A 53 4.48 10.73 -1.21
N ASP A 54 3.97 10.37 -2.41
CA ASP A 54 2.60 9.92 -2.59
C ASP A 54 2.30 8.66 -1.75
N MET A 55 3.23 7.71 -1.69
CA MET A 55 3.12 6.50 -0.84
C MET A 55 2.92 6.86 0.63
N ILE A 56 3.69 7.84 1.14
CA ILE A 56 3.60 8.29 2.53
C ILE A 56 2.29 9.03 2.78
N ASP A 57 1.84 9.88 1.86
CA ASP A 57 0.53 10.54 1.96
C ASP A 57 -0.62 9.52 2.04
N ALA A 58 -0.55 8.46 1.23
CA ALA A 58 -1.54 7.37 1.27
C ALA A 58 -1.46 6.57 2.58
N PHE A 59 -0.26 6.31 3.08
CA PHE A 59 -0.02 5.62 4.35
C PHE A 59 -0.60 6.39 5.53
N GLU A 60 -0.26 7.68 5.67
CA GLU A 60 -0.77 8.54 6.74
C GLU A 60 -2.27 8.85 6.59
N GLY A 61 -2.77 8.84 5.35
CA GLY A 61 -4.18 9.09 5.04
C GLY A 61 -5.11 7.88 5.24
N CYS A 62 -4.58 6.68 5.48
CA CYS A 62 -5.39 5.48 5.64
C CYS A 62 -6.08 5.47 7.02
N PRO A 63 -7.43 5.53 7.11
CA PRO A 63 -8.13 5.65 8.40
C PRO A 63 -8.12 4.37 9.25
N THR A 64 -7.65 3.25 8.69
CA THR A 64 -7.59 1.93 9.34
C THR A 64 -6.17 1.38 9.41
N ASP A 65 -5.16 2.21 9.10
CA ASP A 65 -3.75 1.82 9.06
C ASP A 65 -3.49 0.56 8.19
N SER A 66 -4.34 0.33 7.18
CA SER A 66 -4.29 -0.87 6.33
C SER A 66 -3.17 -0.81 5.29
N ILE A 67 -2.68 0.38 4.95
CA ILE A 67 -1.45 0.51 4.16
C ILE A 67 -0.26 0.29 5.09
N LYS A 68 0.67 -0.57 4.67
CA LYS A 68 1.88 -0.89 5.42
C LYS A 68 3.09 -0.43 4.61
N VAL A 69 4.08 0.13 5.27
CA VAL A 69 5.33 0.58 4.66
C VAL A 69 6.51 0.00 5.43
N ALA A 70 7.51 -0.52 4.73
CA ALA A 70 8.72 -1.07 5.33
C ALA A 70 9.96 -0.80 4.48
N ASP A 71 11.14 -0.93 5.09
CA ASP A 71 12.44 -0.86 4.39
C ASP A 71 12.86 -2.22 3.78
N GLU A 72 12.06 -3.26 3.99
CA GLU A 72 12.31 -4.65 3.54
C GLU A 72 11.01 -5.27 2.97
N PRO A 73 11.10 -6.26 2.06
CA PRO A 73 9.92 -6.88 1.43
C PRO A 73 8.95 -7.59 2.39
N PHE A 74 7.65 -7.44 2.17
CA PHE A 74 6.58 -8.12 2.92
C PHE A 74 6.36 -9.58 2.53
N GLU A 75 6.77 -9.99 1.33
CA GLU A 75 6.60 -11.37 0.81
C GLU A 75 5.15 -11.89 0.88
N GLY A 76 4.18 -10.97 0.70
CA GLY A 76 2.75 -11.25 0.72
C GLY A 76 2.12 -11.27 2.11
N ASP A 77 2.88 -11.01 3.18
CA ASP A 77 2.36 -10.91 4.54
C ASP A 77 2.33 -9.44 5.00
N PRO A 78 1.16 -8.78 5.04
CA PRO A 78 1.07 -7.39 5.48
C PRO A 78 1.38 -7.19 6.96
N LEU A 79 1.39 -8.25 7.78
CA LEU A 79 1.66 -8.18 9.22
C LEU A 79 3.11 -8.58 9.56
N LYS A 80 3.98 -8.76 8.57
CA LYS A 80 5.36 -9.27 8.74
C LYS A 80 6.21 -8.49 9.75
N TYR A 81 5.95 -7.20 9.92
CA TYR A 81 6.76 -6.29 10.74
C TYR A 81 6.00 -5.66 11.91
N GLU A 82 4.81 -6.17 12.22
CA GLU A 82 4.01 -5.73 13.37
C GLU A 82 4.35 -6.48 14.67
#